data_AF-A0A4Q7TFF6-F1
#
_entry.id   AF-A0A4Q7TFF6-F1
#
_cell.length_a   1.000
_cell.length_b   1.000
_cell.length_c   1.000
_cell.angle_alpha   90.00
_cell.angle_beta   90.00
_cell.angle_gamma   90.00
#
_symmetry.space_group_name_H-M   'P 1'
#
loop_
_entity.id
_entity.type
_entity.pdbx_description
1 polymer ?
#
loop_
_entity_poly.entity_id
_entity_poly.type
_entity_poly.pdbx_seq_one_letter_code
_entity_poly.pdbx_strand_id
1 'polypeptide(L)'
;MTAHHPRPLSPAARVGRAIALSLAVLMVAVQFAILGGVAWGVQNPRVVADQWTVARYTPPAEISALADRAGLSDRGRFYFYASRPEIVPTTEFDDVCTFREPGIGVLGCYTLADGRIFLFPISSPELEGLQVVVAAHEMLHAVWDRMGREEQEALAGPLEEAFAALGPDHELVERIALYEEVDPSSRIPELYAILGTEVADLSPVLVEHYSGWFDDRDRVTGLYAEANAVFRDLDRRLEALQDDLTELSAVIDADRAEFIRESDELAADIADFNERADTPGAFDSEEQFAAERADIIARQEALEASRDALNAAVDRYNALVADLEALNAEAAELNRAINISVTPQEAEPDD
;
A
#
# COMPACT_ATOMS: atom_id res chain seq x y z
N MET A 1 -38.43 -66.81 63.05
CA MET A 1 -37.56 -65.95 62.24
C MET A 1 -37.26 -66.66 60.93
N THR A 2 -38.04 -66.39 59.88
CA THR A 2 -37.87 -67.01 58.56
C THR A 2 -36.90 -66.17 57.73
N ALA A 3 -35.71 -66.69 57.49
CA ALA A 3 -34.72 -66.10 56.58
C ALA A 3 -35.22 -66.24 55.13
N HIS A 4 -35.51 -65.12 54.48
CA HIS A 4 -35.87 -65.08 53.07
C HIS A 4 -34.58 -65.04 52.25
N HIS A 5 -34.19 -66.17 51.66
CA HIS A 5 -33.05 -66.20 50.74
C HIS A 5 -33.47 -65.66 49.36
N PRO A 6 -32.80 -64.61 48.84
CA PRO A 6 -33.14 -64.06 47.53
C PRO A 6 -32.79 -65.07 46.43
N ARG A 7 -33.75 -65.31 45.52
CA ARG A 7 -33.54 -66.17 44.35
C ARG A 7 -32.52 -65.52 43.40
N PRO A 8 -31.55 -66.29 42.84
CA PRO A 8 -30.60 -65.75 41.88
C PRO A 8 -31.29 -65.36 40.57
N LEU A 9 -30.88 -64.20 40.01
CA LEU A 9 -31.42 -63.67 38.77
C LEU A 9 -31.13 -64.60 37.57
N SER A 10 -32.12 -64.80 36.71
CA SER A 10 -31.96 -65.56 35.46
C SER A 10 -30.88 -64.93 34.57
N PRO A 11 -30.18 -65.70 33.71
CA PRO A 11 -29.17 -65.17 32.81
C PRO A 11 -29.68 -64.01 31.94
N ALA A 12 -30.93 -64.08 31.46
CA ALA A 12 -31.59 -63.02 30.70
C ALA A 12 -31.79 -61.73 31.53
N ALA A 13 -32.15 -61.86 32.82
CA ALA A 13 -32.28 -60.70 33.72
C ALA A 13 -30.91 -60.06 34.03
N ARG A 14 -29.83 -60.85 34.06
CA ARG A 14 -28.46 -60.34 34.22
C ARG A 14 -27.98 -59.59 32.97
N VAL A 15 -28.25 -60.11 31.78
CA VAL A 15 -27.93 -59.45 30.50
C VAL A 15 -28.74 -58.15 30.33
N GLY A 16 -30.06 -58.18 30.60
CA GLY A 16 -30.90 -56.97 30.54
C GLY A 16 -30.48 -55.89 31.54
N ARG A 17 -30.05 -56.27 32.74
CA ARG A 17 -29.51 -55.34 33.74
C ARG A 17 -28.16 -54.76 33.32
N ALA A 18 -27.29 -55.55 32.72
CA ALA A 18 -26.01 -55.07 32.19
C ALA A 18 -26.22 -54.05 31.06
N ILE A 19 -27.12 -54.34 30.10
CA ILE A 19 -27.48 -53.42 29.02
C ILE A 19 -28.07 -52.11 29.57
N ALA A 20 -29.01 -52.19 30.52
CA ALA A 20 -29.60 -51.01 31.15
C ALA A 20 -28.57 -50.17 31.91
N LEU A 21 -27.62 -50.80 32.60
CA LEU A 21 -26.52 -50.12 33.29
C LEU A 21 -25.57 -49.43 32.29
N SER A 22 -25.21 -50.10 31.20
CA SER A 22 -24.37 -49.50 30.14
C SER A 22 -25.05 -48.28 29.49
N LEU A 23 -26.36 -48.37 29.21
CA LEU A 23 -27.14 -47.24 28.70
C LEU A 23 -27.21 -46.09 29.71
N ALA A 24 -27.42 -46.38 30.99
CA ALA A 24 -27.45 -45.35 32.03
C ALA A 24 -26.10 -44.65 32.20
N VAL A 25 -25.00 -45.40 32.18
CA VAL A 25 -23.63 -44.84 32.24
C VAL A 25 -23.37 -43.97 31.01
N LEU A 26 -23.77 -44.41 29.81
CA LEU A 26 -23.64 -43.62 28.59
C LEU A 26 -24.44 -42.31 28.67
N MET A 27 -25.69 -42.33 29.14
CA MET A 27 -26.50 -41.12 29.30
C MET A 27 -25.87 -40.14 30.30
N VAL A 28 -25.36 -40.64 31.42
CA VAL A 28 -24.68 -39.81 32.42
C VAL A 28 -23.40 -39.21 31.85
N ALA A 29 -22.60 -39.98 31.09
CA ALA A 29 -21.41 -39.47 30.42
C ALA A 29 -21.76 -38.37 29.40
N VAL A 30 -22.83 -38.54 28.62
CA VAL A 30 -23.33 -37.52 27.68
C VAL A 30 -23.77 -36.25 28.43
N GLN A 31 -24.48 -36.39 29.56
CA GLN A 31 -24.88 -35.23 30.37
C GLN A 31 -23.66 -34.48 30.92
N PHE A 32 -22.64 -35.18 31.40
CA PHE A 32 -21.39 -34.54 31.83
C PHE A 32 -20.65 -33.87 30.67
N ALA A 33 -20.65 -34.48 29.48
CA ALA A 33 -20.07 -33.85 28.29
C ALA A 33 -20.82 -32.57 27.90
N ILE A 34 -22.17 -32.58 27.94
CA ILE A 34 -23.00 -31.39 27.66
C ILE A 34 -22.75 -30.32 28.72
N LEU A 35 -22.81 -30.65 30.01
CA LEU A 35 -22.55 -29.71 31.10
C LEU A 35 -21.13 -29.14 31.03
N GLY A 36 -20.14 -29.97 30.70
CA GLY A 36 -18.77 -29.55 30.47
C GLY A 36 -18.66 -28.59 29.28
N GLY A 37 -19.32 -28.90 28.16
CA GLY A 37 -19.36 -28.03 26.98
C GLY A 37 -20.04 -26.68 27.25
N VAL A 38 -21.14 -26.67 28.00
CA VAL A 38 -21.81 -25.44 28.43
C VAL A 38 -20.91 -24.63 29.37
N ALA A 39 -20.29 -25.28 30.37
CA ALA A 39 -19.39 -24.60 31.30
C ALA A 39 -18.15 -24.02 30.60
N TRP A 40 -17.61 -24.72 29.60
CA TRP A 40 -16.52 -24.22 28.75
C TRP A 40 -16.98 -23.05 27.89
N GLY A 41 -18.15 -23.14 27.25
CA GLY A 41 -18.69 -22.07 26.41
C GLY A 41 -18.99 -20.79 27.19
N VAL A 42 -19.47 -20.91 28.43
CA VAL A 42 -19.66 -19.76 29.34
C VAL A 42 -18.32 -19.09 29.70
N GLN A 43 -17.24 -19.86 29.80
CA GLN A 43 -15.89 -19.33 30.03
C GLN A 43 -15.21 -18.80 28.77
N ASN A 44 -15.69 -19.20 27.57
CA ASN A 44 -15.13 -18.81 26.28
C ASN A 44 -16.21 -18.16 25.39
N PRO A 45 -16.86 -17.07 25.86
CA PRO A 45 -18.01 -16.50 25.17
C PRO A 45 -17.67 -15.99 23.76
N ARG A 46 -16.44 -15.47 23.55
CA ARG A 46 -15.97 -15.02 22.23
C ARG A 46 -15.91 -16.18 21.22
N VAL A 47 -15.31 -17.32 21.60
CA VAL A 47 -15.22 -18.50 20.72
C VAL A 47 -16.61 -19.00 20.33
N VAL A 48 -17.55 -19.04 21.27
CA VAL A 48 -18.93 -19.44 20.99
C VAL A 48 -19.61 -18.43 20.06
N ALA A 49 -19.41 -17.13 20.28
CA ALA A 49 -19.97 -16.08 19.45
C ALA A 49 -19.41 -16.11 18.02
N ASP A 50 -18.11 -16.34 17.84
CA ASP A 50 -17.48 -16.46 16.51
C ASP A 50 -18.03 -17.68 15.75
N GLN A 51 -18.04 -18.86 16.39
CA GLN A 51 -18.59 -20.09 15.80
C GLN A 51 -20.03 -19.91 15.34
N TRP A 52 -20.83 -19.27 16.18
CA TRP A 52 -22.21 -18.95 15.88
C TRP A 52 -22.37 -17.94 14.76
N THR A 53 -21.51 -16.92 14.72
CA THR A 53 -21.51 -15.89 13.69
C THR A 53 -21.19 -16.50 12.34
N VAL A 54 -20.08 -17.24 12.24
CA VAL A 54 -19.66 -17.91 11.00
C VAL A 54 -20.70 -18.93 10.53
N ALA A 55 -21.27 -19.74 11.44
CA ALA A 55 -22.29 -20.74 11.09
C ALA A 55 -23.56 -20.13 10.48
N ARG A 56 -23.81 -18.83 10.69
CA ARG A 56 -24.98 -18.12 10.15
C ARG A 56 -24.63 -17.04 9.13
N TYR A 57 -23.35 -16.76 8.93
CA TYR A 57 -22.90 -15.75 7.98
C TYR A 57 -22.80 -16.38 6.59
N THR A 58 -23.50 -15.79 5.63
CA THR A 58 -23.33 -16.13 4.21
C THR A 58 -22.50 -15.00 3.60
N PRO A 59 -21.20 -15.21 3.31
CA PRO A 59 -20.37 -14.16 2.74
C PRO A 59 -20.92 -13.74 1.37
N PRO A 60 -21.05 -12.42 1.11
CA PRO A 60 -21.26 -11.92 -0.24
C PRO A 60 -20.16 -12.42 -1.19
N ALA A 61 -20.47 -12.56 -2.49
CA ALA A 61 -19.52 -13.09 -3.47
C ALA A 61 -18.22 -12.28 -3.53
N GLU A 62 -18.31 -10.96 -3.44
CA GLU A 62 -17.17 -10.05 -3.41
C GLU A 62 -16.28 -10.31 -2.17
N ILE A 63 -16.88 -10.46 -0.99
CA ILE A 63 -16.17 -10.80 0.25
C ILE A 63 -15.51 -12.18 0.17
N SER A 64 -16.19 -13.18 -0.36
CA SER A 64 -15.58 -14.51 -0.53
C SER A 64 -14.41 -14.48 -1.51
N ALA A 65 -14.51 -13.67 -2.57
CA ALA A 65 -13.44 -13.51 -3.55
C ALA A 65 -12.20 -12.85 -2.94
N LEU A 66 -12.34 -11.88 -2.03
CA LEU A 66 -11.21 -11.32 -1.28
C LEU A 66 -10.46 -12.41 -0.50
N ALA A 67 -11.18 -13.27 0.23
CA ALA A 67 -10.58 -14.38 0.97
C ALA A 67 -9.90 -15.43 0.06
N ASP A 68 -10.50 -15.74 -1.09
CA ASP A 68 -9.94 -16.66 -2.09
C ASP A 68 -8.66 -16.09 -2.71
N ARG A 69 -8.69 -14.83 -3.14
CA ARG A 69 -7.56 -14.14 -3.78
C ARG A 69 -6.39 -13.94 -2.81
N ALA A 70 -6.68 -13.64 -1.54
CA ALA A 70 -5.66 -13.51 -0.49
C ALA A 70 -4.98 -14.85 -0.13
N GLY A 71 -5.51 -15.99 -0.57
CA GLY A 71 -4.97 -17.29 -0.20
C GLY A 71 -5.25 -17.66 1.26
N LEU A 72 -6.37 -17.20 1.83
CA LEU A 72 -6.72 -17.50 3.23
C LEU A 72 -7.01 -19.00 3.42
N SER A 73 -6.43 -19.56 4.48
CA SER A 73 -6.74 -20.91 4.96
C SER A 73 -8.16 -20.97 5.52
N ASP A 74 -8.67 -22.18 5.79
CA ASP A 74 -9.96 -22.35 6.48
C ASP A 74 -10.02 -21.60 7.82
N ARG A 75 -8.89 -21.51 8.54
CA ARG A 75 -8.81 -20.76 9.80
C ARG A 75 -8.76 -19.25 9.57
N GLY A 76 -8.03 -18.79 8.54
CA GLY A 76 -8.04 -17.36 8.16
C GLY A 76 -9.44 -16.91 7.75
N ARG A 77 -10.14 -17.71 6.92
CA ARG A 77 -11.54 -17.49 6.53
C ARG A 77 -12.48 -17.45 7.71
N PHE A 78 -12.29 -18.35 8.68
CA PHE A 78 -13.10 -18.38 9.89
C PHE A 78 -13.03 -17.03 10.62
N TYR A 79 -11.83 -16.50 10.86
CA TYR A 79 -11.68 -15.22 11.56
C TYR A 79 -12.14 -14.03 10.73
N PHE A 80 -11.86 -14.04 9.42
CA PHE A 80 -12.38 -13.03 8.51
C PHE A 80 -13.92 -12.97 8.60
N TYR A 81 -14.61 -14.10 8.44
CA TYR A 81 -16.08 -14.14 8.46
C TYR A 81 -16.68 -13.97 9.85
N ALA A 82 -15.99 -14.38 10.92
CA ALA A 82 -16.39 -14.08 12.30
C ALA A 82 -16.49 -12.57 12.53
N SER A 83 -15.65 -11.80 11.84
CA SER A 83 -15.63 -10.34 11.87
C SER A 83 -16.58 -9.67 10.87
N ARG A 84 -17.42 -10.44 10.17
CA ARG A 84 -18.52 -9.92 9.31
C ARG A 84 -18.06 -8.75 8.44
N PRO A 85 -17.11 -8.99 7.52
CA PRO A 85 -16.48 -7.96 6.73
C PRO A 85 -17.52 -7.32 5.81
N GLU A 86 -17.36 -6.02 5.61
CA GLU A 86 -18.28 -5.20 4.84
C GLU A 86 -17.50 -4.17 4.03
N ILE A 87 -17.77 -4.10 2.73
CA ILE A 87 -17.28 -3.01 1.88
C ILE A 87 -18.25 -1.85 2.05
N VAL A 88 -17.77 -0.76 2.63
CA VAL A 88 -18.60 0.39 3.02
C VAL A 88 -18.44 1.49 1.97
N PRO A 89 -19.53 2.15 1.53
CA PRO A 89 -19.42 3.26 0.58
C PRO A 89 -18.49 4.38 1.10
N THR A 90 -17.73 5.02 0.19
CA THR A 90 -16.79 6.11 0.52
C THR A 90 -17.41 7.20 1.40
N THR A 91 -18.69 7.54 1.20
CA THR A 91 -19.39 8.58 1.97
C THR A 91 -19.67 8.21 3.43
N GLU A 92 -19.63 6.93 3.76
CA GLU A 92 -19.93 6.39 5.11
C GLU A 92 -18.67 5.80 5.77
N PHE A 93 -17.59 5.60 5.01
CA PHE A 93 -16.39 4.92 5.49
C PHE A 93 -15.74 5.63 6.68
N ASP A 94 -15.62 6.96 6.61
CA ASP A 94 -15.08 7.79 7.70
C ASP A 94 -15.92 7.75 9.00
N ASP A 95 -17.21 7.39 8.91
CA ASP A 95 -18.09 7.28 10.07
C ASP A 95 -17.92 5.94 10.80
N VAL A 96 -17.46 4.90 10.10
CA VAL A 96 -17.24 3.56 10.66
C VAL A 96 -15.78 3.32 11.03
N CYS A 97 -14.85 3.78 10.18
CA CYS A 97 -13.42 3.81 10.43
C CYS A 97 -13.02 5.25 10.78
N THR A 98 -13.23 5.62 12.05
CA THR A 98 -13.05 7.00 12.52
C THR A 98 -11.59 7.42 12.68
N PHE A 99 -10.67 6.50 12.47
CA PHE A 99 -9.25 6.77 12.50
C PHE A 99 -8.87 7.56 11.24
N ARG A 100 -8.25 8.72 11.42
CA ARG A 100 -7.79 9.57 10.33
C ARG A 100 -6.30 9.85 10.51
N GLU A 101 -5.51 9.44 9.54
CA GLU A 101 -4.08 9.69 9.48
C GLU A 101 -3.78 10.59 8.28
N PRO A 102 -3.38 11.85 8.50
CA PRO A 102 -2.94 12.71 7.40
C PRO A 102 -1.77 12.05 6.66
N GLY A 103 -1.93 11.77 5.37
CA GLY A 103 -0.90 11.15 4.52
C GLY A 103 -0.95 9.61 4.45
N ILE A 104 -1.73 8.93 5.30
CA ILE A 104 -1.97 7.49 5.23
C ILE A 104 -3.45 7.28 4.90
N GLY A 105 -3.72 6.78 3.70
CA GLY A 105 -5.08 6.43 3.29
C GLY A 105 -5.57 5.27 4.13
N VAL A 106 -6.54 5.50 5.01
CA VAL A 106 -7.20 4.42 5.74
C VAL A 106 -8.12 3.69 4.77
N LEU A 107 -7.76 2.44 4.44
CA LEU A 107 -8.46 1.61 3.47
C LEU A 107 -9.29 0.49 4.11
N GLY A 108 -9.09 0.25 5.39
CA GLY A 108 -9.82 -0.71 6.18
C GLY A 108 -9.67 -0.41 7.66
N CYS A 109 -10.53 -1.03 8.46
CA CYS A 109 -10.29 -1.10 9.89
C CYS A 109 -10.95 -2.33 10.52
N TYR A 110 -10.26 -2.89 11.51
CA TYR A 110 -10.81 -3.83 12.47
C TYR A 110 -11.22 -3.11 13.77
N THR A 111 -12.50 -3.14 14.12
CA THR A 111 -13.01 -2.44 15.31
C THR A 111 -12.97 -3.35 16.54
N LEU A 112 -12.12 -3.00 17.53
CA LEU A 112 -12.01 -3.79 18.78
C LEU A 112 -13.31 -3.83 19.61
N ALA A 113 -14.16 -2.81 19.49
CA ALA A 113 -15.38 -2.68 20.30
C ALA A 113 -16.42 -3.77 19.98
N ASP A 114 -16.57 -4.12 18.71
CA ASP A 114 -17.59 -5.05 18.22
C ASP A 114 -17.06 -6.12 17.25
N GLY A 115 -15.74 -6.15 17.04
CA GLY A 115 -15.00 -7.16 16.29
C GLY A 115 -15.33 -7.17 14.81
N ARG A 116 -15.64 -6.02 14.20
CA ARG A 116 -16.04 -5.90 12.80
C ARG A 116 -14.85 -5.54 11.90
N ILE A 117 -14.91 -5.98 10.65
CA ILE A 117 -14.03 -5.49 9.58
C ILE A 117 -14.85 -4.62 8.63
N PHE A 118 -14.34 -3.42 8.35
CA PHE A 118 -14.87 -2.54 7.33
C PHE A 118 -13.79 -2.25 6.30
N LEU A 119 -14.15 -2.24 5.02
CA LEU A 119 -13.23 -2.08 3.90
C LEU A 119 -13.69 -0.91 3.03
N PHE A 120 -12.73 -0.08 2.62
CA PHE A 120 -12.95 0.99 1.66
C PHE A 120 -13.21 0.39 0.27
N PRO A 121 -14.10 1.00 -0.55
CA PRO A 121 -14.39 0.51 -1.88
C PRO A 121 -13.34 1.07 -2.84
N ILE A 122 -12.30 0.30 -3.12
CA ILE A 122 -11.28 0.66 -4.11
C ILE A 122 -11.89 0.49 -5.50
N SER A 123 -11.95 1.59 -6.26
CA SER A 123 -12.63 1.64 -7.56
C SER A 123 -11.68 1.58 -8.77
N SER A 124 -10.37 1.67 -8.56
CA SER A 124 -9.37 1.55 -9.63
C SER A 124 -9.06 0.07 -9.94
N PRO A 125 -9.18 -0.38 -11.20
CA PRO A 125 -8.77 -1.73 -11.60
C PRO A 125 -7.29 -2.03 -11.33
N GLU A 126 -6.43 -1.01 -11.41
CA GLU A 126 -4.98 -1.13 -11.19
C GLU A 126 -4.65 -1.40 -9.71
N LEU A 127 -5.57 -1.05 -8.81
CA LEU A 127 -5.42 -1.19 -7.36
C LEU A 127 -6.36 -2.24 -6.76
N GLU A 128 -7.04 -3.06 -7.59
CA GLU A 128 -7.93 -4.12 -7.11
C GLU A 128 -7.18 -5.18 -6.27
N GLY A 129 -5.86 -5.33 -6.50
CA GLY A 129 -4.99 -6.15 -5.65
C GLY A 129 -4.87 -5.61 -4.23
N LEU A 130 -4.82 -4.28 -4.08
CA LEU A 130 -4.67 -3.63 -2.77
C LEU A 130 -5.88 -3.90 -1.86
N GLN A 131 -7.10 -4.00 -2.40
CA GLN A 131 -8.28 -4.31 -1.58
C GLN A 131 -8.19 -5.71 -0.94
N VAL A 132 -7.56 -6.66 -1.63
CA VAL A 132 -7.31 -8.01 -1.10
C VAL A 132 -6.28 -7.96 0.02
N VAL A 133 -5.21 -7.19 -0.17
CA VAL A 133 -4.15 -6.97 0.84
C VAL A 133 -4.75 -6.38 2.11
N VAL A 134 -5.55 -5.32 1.98
CA VAL A 134 -6.24 -4.68 3.10
C VAL A 134 -7.18 -5.66 3.80
N ALA A 135 -7.98 -6.42 3.05
CA ALA A 135 -8.88 -7.41 3.66
C ALA A 135 -8.12 -8.48 4.47
N ALA A 136 -6.96 -8.93 3.99
CA ALA A 136 -6.09 -9.86 4.70
C ALA A 136 -5.42 -9.20 5.91
N HIS A 137 -5.03 -7.93 5.80
CA HIS A 137 -4.46 -7.13 6.88
C HIS A 137 -5.47 -7.00 8.04
N GLU A 138 -6.71 -6.59 7.74
CA GLU A 138 -7.76 -6.48 8.76
C GLU A 138 -8.14 -7.85 9.37
N MET A 139 -8.04 -8.93 8.58
CA MET A 139 -8.19 -10.29 9.11
C MET A 139 -7.10 -10.63 10.12
N LEU A 140 -5.85 -10.20 9.89
CA LEU A 140 -4.76 -10.40 10.86
C LEU A 140 -4.96 -9.59 12.14
N HIS A 141 -5.53 -8.39 12.08
CA HIS A 141 -5.97 -7.67 13.29
C HIS A 141 -7.05 -8.44 14.06
N ALA A 142 -8.01 -9.04 13.34
CA ALA A 142 -9.03 -9.89 13.94
C ALA A 142 -8.45 -11.17 14.58
N VAL A 143 -7.39 -11.73 14.00
CA VAL A 143 -6.62 -12.84 14.58
C VAL A 143 -5.87 -12.36 15.83
N TRP A 144 -5.19 -11.22 15.75
CA TRP A 144 -4.39 -10.67 16.84
C TRP A 144 -5.24 -10.41 18.09
N ASP A 145 -6.41 -9.78 17.97
CA ASP A 145 -7.33 -9.55 19.12
C ASP A 145 -7.85 -10.85 19.76
N ARG A 146 -7.88 -11.96 19.01
CA ARG A 146 -8.31 -13.26 19.52
C ARG A 146 -7.16 -14.13 20.03
N MET A 147 -5.93 -13.71 19.77
CA MET A 147 -4.72 -14.39 20.19
C MET A 147 -4.52 -14.27 21.70
N GLY A 148 -3.98 -15.31 22.33
CA GLY A 148 -3.62 -15.27 23.75
C GLY A 148 -2.44 -14.33 23.99
N ARG A 149 -2.42 -13.66 25.15
CA ARG A 149 -1.35 -12.70 25.47
C ARG A 149 0.06 -13.31 25.44
N GLU A 150 0.22 -14.56 25.90
CA GLU A 150 1.52 -15.24 25.86
C GLU A 150 2.02 -15.46 24.42
N GLU A 151 1.11 -15.70 23.47
CA GLU A 151 1.43 -15.88 22.06
C GLU A 151 1.76 -14.53 21.41
N GLN A 152 1.00 -13.47 21.71
CA GLN A 152 1.32 -12.10 21.29
C GLN A 152 2.71 -11.66 21.79
N GLU A 153 3.01 -11.89 23.07
CA GLU A 153 4.32 -11.58 23.68
C GLU A 153 5.45 -12.37 23.02
N ALA A 154 5.21 -13.63 22.63
CA ALA A 154 6.19 -14.47 21.95
C ALA A 154 6.50 -14.01 20.51
N LEU A 155 5.55 -13.36 19.83
CA LEU A 155 5.70 -12.86 18.47
C LEU A 155 6.35 -11.48 18.38
N ALA A 156 6.28 -10.67 19.45
CA ALA A 156 6.82 -9.31 19.44
C ALA A 156 8.31 -9.25 19.02
N GLY A 157 9.16 -10.12 19.57
CA GLY A 157 10.58 -10.20 19.20
C GLY A 157 10.80 -10.53 17.72
N PRO A 158 10.27 -11.66 17.21
CA PRO A 158 10.37 -12.01 15.80
C PRO A 158 9.83 -10.95 14.82
N LEU A 159 8.75 -10.24 15.16
CA LEU A 159 8.20 -9.16 14.35
C LEU A 159 9.15 -7.96 14.28
N GLU A 160 9.71 -7.55 15.41
CA GLU A 160 10.70 -6.47 15.47
C GLU A 160 11.98 -6.81 14.71
N GLU A 161 12.46 -8.05 14.83
CA GLU A 161 13.62 -8.53 14.08
C GLU A 161 13.38 -8.51 12.56
N ALA A 162 12.19 -8.93 12.12
CA ALA A 162 11.80 -8.89 10.71
C ALA A 162 11.70 -7.45 10.19
N PHE A 163 11.11 -6.54 10.97
CA PHE A 163 11.05 -5.13 10.63
C PHE A 163 12.44 -4.49 10.54
N ALA A 164 13.32 -4.75 11.52
CA ALA A 164 14.68 -4.24 11.51
C ALA A 164 15.51 -4.75 10.32
N ALA A 165 15.23 -5.97 9.82
CA ALA A 165 15.92 -6.56 8.68
C ALA A 165 15.62 -5.84 7.35
N LEU A 166 14.53 -5.06 7.26
CA LEU A 166 14.20 -4.26 6.08
C LEU A 166 15.20 -3.11 5.85
N GLY A 167 15.88 -2.67 6.91
CA GLY A 167 16.82 -1.54 6.87
C GLY A 167 16.16 -0.18 7.14
N PRO A 168 16.96 0.84 7.45
CA PRO A 168 16.47 2.15 7.89
C PRO A 168 15.82 2.99 6.79
N ASP A 169 16.14 2.71 5.53
CA ASP A 169 15.66 3.48 4.37
C ASP A 169 14.39 2.85 3.74
N HIS A 170 13.82 1.82 4.37
CA HIS A 170 12.62 1.16 3.87
C HIS A 170 11.37 2.01 4.13
N GLU A 171 10.46 2.11 3.15
CA GLU A 171 9.23 2.95 3.23
C GLU A 171 8.34 2.64 4.46
N LEU A 172 8.34 1.39 4.92
CA LEU A 172 7.63 0.98 6.14
C LEU A 172 8.15 1.64 7.42
N VAL A 173 9.38 2.14 7.45
CA VAL A 173 9.95 2.80 8.63
C VAL A 173 9.18 4.06 8.99
N GLU A 174 8.91 4.90 8.00
CA GLU A 174 8.12 6.12 8.18
C GLU A 174 6.67 5.78 8.52
N ARG A 175 6.08 4.80 7.82
CA ARG A 175 4.68 4.42 8.03
C ARG A 175 4.43 3.87 9.44
N ILE A 176 5.32 3.04 9.97
CA ILE A 176 5.23 2.53 11.35
C ILE A 176 5.43 3.65 12.38
N ALA A 177 6.32 4.60 12.12
CA ALA A 177 6.51 5.76 13.00
C ALA A 177 5.21 6.58 13.13
N LEU A 178 4.48 6.78 12.03
CA LEU A 178 3.20 7.50 12.04
C LEU A 178 2.14 6.77 12.90
N TYR A 179 2.01 5.45 12.78
CA TYR A 179 1.10 4.66 13.64
C TYR A 179 1.45 4.80 15.14
N GLU A 180 2.74 4.80 15.47
CA GLU A 180 3.23 4.96 16.84
C GLU A 180 3.03 6.35 17.42
N GLU A 181 3.16 7.39 16.60
CA GLU A 181 2.91 8.76 17.02
C GLU A 181 1.46 8.93 17.49
N VAL A 182 0.52 8.23 16.85
CA VAL A 182 -0.90 8.27 17.20
C VAL A 182 -1.19 7.38 18.42
N ASP A 183 -0.73 6.13 18.40
CA ASP A 183 -0.84 5.20 19.52
C ASP A 183 0.38 4.28 19.59
N PRO A 184 1.29 4.45 20.57
CA PRO A 184 2.45 3.57 20.72
C PRO A 184 2.12 2.09 20.91
N SER A 185 0.90 1.77 21.35
CA SER A 185 0.45 0.38 21.52
C SER A 185 0.04 -0.30 20.20
N SER A 186 -0.07 0.46 19.10
CA SER A 186 -0.38 -0.04 17.76
C SER A 186 0.80 -0.75 17.09
N ARG A 187 2.04 -0.40 17.43
CA ARG A 187 3.27 -0.87 16.74
C ARG A 187 3.27 -2.37 16.46
N ILE A 188 3.15 -3.19 17.51
CA ILE A 188 3.26 -4.65 17.35
C ILE A 188 2.07 -5.24 16.58
N PRO A 189 0.80 -4.90 16.89
CA PRO A 189 -0.34 -5.28 16.05
C PRO A 189 -0.20 -4.88 14.57
N GLU A 190 0.26 -3.66 14.29
CA GLU A 190 0.45 -3.19 12.91
C GLU A 190 1.59 -3.92 12.22
N LEU A 191 2.74 -4.12 12.88
CA LEU A 191 3.81 -4.97 12.37
C LEU A 191 3.30 -6.39 12.08
N TYR A 192 2.45 -6.95 12.95
CA TYR A 192 1.86 -8.27 12.74
C TYR A 192 1.00 -8.33 11.48
N ALA A 193 0.17 -7.32 11.22
CA ALA A 193 -0.67 -7.28 10.03
C ALA A 193 0.16 -6.99 8.76
N ILE A 194 0.99 -5.94 8.77
CA ILE A 194 1.83 -5.49 7.65
C ILE A 194 2.81 -6.57 7.21
N LEU A 195 3.61 -7.13 8.12
CA LEU A 195 4.59 -8.16 7.77
C LEU A 195 3.90 -9.42 7.21
N GLY A 196 2.71 -9.74 7.73
CA GLY A 196 1.93 -10.88 7.26
C GLY A 196 1.40 -10.73 5.82
N THR A 197 1.18 -9.50 5.34
CA THR A 197 0.54 -9.25 4.04
C THR A 197 1.42 -8.56 3.00
N GLU A 198 2.49 -7.88 3.40
CA GLU A 198 3.26 -6.99 2.51
C GLU A 198 4.71 -7.43 2.32
N VAL A 199 5.28 -8.14 3.28
CA VAL A 199 6.68 -8.60 3.22
C VAL A 199 6.73 -10.07 2.82
N ALA A 200 7.33 -10.36 1.66
CA ALA A 200 7.41 -11.72 1.11
C ALA A 200 8.36 -12.63 1.94
N ASP A 201 9.55 -12.14 2.25
CA ASP A 201 10.57 -12.91 2.96
C ASP A 201 10.52 -12.65 4.46
N LEU A 202 10.20 -13.69 5.23
CA LEU A 202 10.15 -13.64 6.69
C LEU A 202 10.99 -14.76 7.31
N SER A 203 11.29 -14.62 8.60
CA SER A 203 11.97 -15.67 9.36
C SER A 203 11.12 -16.95 9.39
N PRO A 204 11.73 -18.15 9.53
CA PRO A 204 11.00 -19.41 9.59
C PRO A 204 9.93 -19.47 10.68
N VAL A 205 10.14 -18.76 11.80
CA VAL A 205 9.17 -18.68 12.91
C VAL A 205 7.90 -17.97 12.48
N LEU A 206 8.03 -16.83 11.77
CA LEU A 206 6.88 -16.08 11.27
C LEU A 206 6.21 -16.82 10.09
N VAL A 207 6.98 -17.46 9.21
CA VAL A 207 6.42 -18.28 8.13
C VAL A 207 5.56 -19.42 8.67
N GLU A 208 6.07 -20.15 9.66
CA GLU A 208 5.28 -21.20 10.34
C GLU A 208 4.03 -20.61 10.99
N HIS A 209 4.14 -19.47 11.67
CA HIS A 209 3.00 -18.80 12.29
C HIS A 209 1.91 -18.41 11.28
N TYR A 210 2.26 -17.70 10.20
CA TYR A 210 1.31 -17.24 9.19
C TYR A 210 0.71 -18.39 8.37
N SER A 211 1.37 -19.55 8.28
CA SER A 211 0.79 -20.75 7.65
C SER A 211 -0.51 -21.23 8.33
N GLY A 212 -0.76 -20.79 9.58
CA GLY A 212 -2.04 -21.01 10.24
C GLY A 212 -3.21 -20.27 9.60
N TRP A 213 -2.96 -19.15 8.92
CA TRP A 213 -3.98 -18.21 8.42
C TRP A 213 -4.04 -18.14 6.88
N PHE A 214 -2.95 -18.51 6.22
CA PHE A 214 -2.82 -18.54 4.77
C PHE A 214 -2.45 -19.94 4.28
N ASP A 215 -3.16 -20.46 3.29
CA ASP A 215 -2.73 -21.64 2.53
C ASP A 215 -1.62 -21.27 1.53
N ASP A 216 -1.62 -20.02 1.07
CA ASP A 216 -0.68 -19.48 0.08
C ASP A 216 -0.47 -17.98 0.32
N ARG A 217 0.43 -17.63 1.26
CA ARG A 217 0.73 -16.23 1.63
C ARG A 217 1.37 -15.44 0.49
N ASP A 218 2.05 -16.12 -0.44
CA ASP A 218 2.71 -15.47 -1.57
C ASP A 218 1.72 -14.77 -2.50
N ARG A 219 0.44 -15.15 -2.47
CA ARG A 219 -0.63 -14.45 -3.19
C ARG A 219 -0.83 -13.03 -2.67
N VAL A 220 -0.95 -12.86 -1.35
CA VAL A 220 -1.24 -11.55 -0.77
C VAL A 220 -0.01 -10.64 -0.86
N THR A 221 1.19 -11.16 -0.60
CA THR A 221 2.43 -10.38 -0.72
C THR A 221 2.76 -10.05 -2.18
N GLY A 222 2.42 -10.94 -3.12
CA GLY A 222 2.52 -10.67 -4.56
C GLY A 222 1.57 -9.56 -5.02
N LEU A 223 0.31 -9.59 -4.57
CA LEU A 223 -0.66 -8.52 -4.86
C LEU A 223 -0.22 -7.16 -4.28
N TYR A 224 0.39 -7.16 -3.08
CA TYR A 224 0.98 -5.96 -2.52
C TYR A 224 2.14 -5.45 -3.38
N ALA A 225 3.06 -6.33 -3.79
CA ALA A 225 4.20 -5.95 -4.64
C ALA A 225 3.75 -5.36 -5.99
N GLU A 226 2.70 -5.93 -6.60
CA GLU A 226 2.09 -5.41 -7.84
C GLU A 226 1.50 -4.00 -7.63
N ALA A 227 0.70 -3.81 -6.58
CA ALA A 227 0.10 -2.51 -6.28
C ALA A 227 1.18 -1.46 -5.94
N ASN A 228 2.17 -1.82 -5.14
CA ASN A 228 3.25 -0.91 -4.73
C ASN A 228 4.16 -0.53 -5.92
N ALA A 229 4.32 -1.43 -6.91
CA ALA A 229 5.06 -1.11 -8.12
C ALA A 229 4.43 0.03 -8.94
N VAL A 230 3.10 0.19 -8.89
CA VAL A 230 2.40 1.31 -9.54
C VAL A 230 2.82 2.64 -8.91
N PHE A 231 2.79 2.74 -7.57
CA PHE A 231 3.19 3.95 -6.86
C PHE A 231 4.67 4.27 -7.04
N ARG A 232 5.55 3.26 -6.95
CA ARG A 232 7.00 3.45 -7.20
C ARG A 232 7.34 3.83 -8.63
N ASP A 233 6.52 3.44 -9.60
CA ASP A 233 6.69 3.89 -10.99
C ASP A 233 6.30 5.34 -11.16
N LEU A 234 5.18 5.73 -10.54
CA LEU A 234 4.69 7.08 -10.52
C LEU A 234 5.68 8.05 -9.86
N ASP A 235 6.19 7.72 -8.67
CA ASP A 235 7.16 8.55 -7.95
C ASP A 235 8.44 8.75 -8.76
N ARG A 236 8.97 7.67 -9.35
CA ARG A 236 10.19 7.74 -10.18
C ARG A 236 9.98 8.60 -11.43
N ARG A 237 8.80 8.55 -12.04
CA ARG A 237 8.46 9.38 -13.20
C ARG A 237 8.30 10.85 -12.81
N LEU A 238 7.73 11.14 -11.65
CA LEU A 238 7.63 12.50 -11.10
C LEU A 238 9.01 13.09 -10.80
N GLU A 239 9.87 12.33 -10.11
CA GLU A 239 11.25 12.73 -9.82
C GLU A 239 12.04 12.99 -11.10
N ALA A 240 11.99 12.06 -12.07
CA ALA A 240 12.69 12.23 -13.35
C ALA A 240 12.22 13.45 -14.14
N LEU A 241 10.92 13.75 -14.14
CA LEU A 241 10.39 14.96 -14.80
C LEU A 241 10.85 16.23 -14.10
N GLN A 242 10.92 16.24 -12.77
CA GLN A 242 11.44 17.38 -12.01
C GLN A 242 12.92 17.61 -12.32
N ASP A 243 13.73 16.56 -12.30
CA ASP A 243 15.15 16.64 -12.64
C ASP A 243 15.35 17.16 -14.08
N ASP A 244 14.59 16.63 -15.05
CA ASP A 244 14.63 17.07 -16.45
C ASP A 244 14.23 18.56 -16.61
N LEU A 245 13.21 19.02 -15.87
CA LEU A 245 12.79 20.42 -15.87
C LEU A 245 13.86 21.33 -15.28
N THR A 246 14.45 20.97 -14.14
CA THR A 246 15.52 21.73 -13.50
C THR A 246 16.76 21.82 -14.39
N GLU A 247 17.17 20.71 -15.00
CA GLU A 247 18.32 20.70 -15.91
C GLU A 247 18.05 21.57 -17.16
N LEU A 248 16.85 21.44 -17.76
CA LEU A 248 16.52 22.15 -18.99
C LEU A 248 16.32 23.65 -18.77
N SER A 249 15.75 24.08 -17.63
CA SER A 249 15.66 25.50 -17.27
C SER A 249 17.05 26.12 -17.18
N ALA A 250 18.01 25.45 -16.51
CA ALA A 250 19.39 25.93 -16.42
C ALA A 250 20.09 26.04 -17.79
N VAL A 251 19.80 25.12 -18.72
CA VAL A 251 20.32 25.19 -20.11
C VAL A 251 19.71 26.37 -20.86
N ILE A 252 18.39 26.57 -20.78
CA ILE A 252 17.69 27.69 -21.42
C ILE A 252 18.26 29.04 -20.95
N ASP A 253 18.50 29.18 -19.65
CA ASP A 253 19.07 30.40 -19.08
C ASP A 253 20.49 30.68 -19.59
N ALA A 254 21.34 29.65 -19.63
CA ALA A 254 22.70 29.76 -20.14
C ALA A 254 22.70 30.14 -21.64
N ASP A 255 21.92 29.43 -22.46
CA ASP A 255 21.81 29.66 -23.90
C ASP A 255 21.23 31.04 -24.20
N ARG A 256 20.25 31.51 -23.41
CA ARG A 256 19.68 32.85 -23.53
C ARG A 256 20.69 33.94 -23.21
N ALA A 257 21.49 33.77 -22.17
CA ALA A 257 22.55 34.71 -21.82
C ALA A 257 23.62 34.79 -22.90
N GLU A 258 24.01 33.64 -23.46
CA GLU A 258 24.94 33.55 -24.59
C GLU A 258 24.37 34.21 -25.84
N PHE A 259 23.13 33.90 -26.23
CA PHE A 259 22.45 34.51 -27.37
C PHE A 259 22.43 36.04 -27.29
N ILE A 260 22.10 36.60 -26.12
CA ILE A 260 22.07 38.06 -25.91
C ILE A 260 23.47 38.65 -26.10
N ARG A 261 24.49 38.02 -25.50
CA ARG A 261 25.89 38.45 -25.62
C ARG A 261 26.35 38.45 -27.08
N GLU A 262 26.14 37.35 -27.80
CA GLU A 262 26.54 37.21 -29.20
C GLU A 262 25.78 38.16 -30.13
N SER A 263 24.50 38.39 -29.85
CA SER A 263 23.67 39.37 -30.56
C SER A 263 24.21 40.79 -30.39
N ASP A 264 24.58 41.20 -29.17
CA ASP A 264 25.12 42.53 -28.89
C ASP A 264 26.50 42.73 -29.53
N GLU A 265 27.38 41.72 -29.45
CA GLU A 265 28.69 41.72 -30.10
C GLU A 265 28.54 41.84 -31.62
N LEU A 266 27.67 41.03 -32.23
CA LEU A 266 27.42 41.06 -33.68
C LEU A 266 26.82 42.41 -34.13
N ALA A 267 25.91 42.99 -33.35
CA ALA A 267 25.34 44.30 -33.65
C ALA A 267 26.41 45.41 -33.64
N ALA A 268 27.35 45.38 -32.68
CA ALA A 268 28.46 46.30 -32.62
C ALA A 268 29.42 46.13 -33.83
N ASP A 269 29.74 44.89 -34.19
CA ASP A 269 30.64 44.59 -35.31
C ASP A 269 30.02 44.97 -36.67
N ILE A 270 28.70 44.78 -36.84
CA ILE A 270 27.97 45.27 -38.01
C ILE A 270 28.03 46.79 -38.12
N ALA A 271 27.90 47.51 -36.99
CA ALA A 271 27.97 48.97 -36.98
C ALA A 271 29.38 49.46 -37.38
N ASP A 272 30.44 48.88 -36.80
CA ASP A 272 31.83 49.18 -37.15
C ASP A 272 32.14 48.89 -38.62
N PHE A 273 31.73 47.70 -39.11
CA PHE A 273 31.92 47.31 -40.50
C PHE A 273 31.26 48.31 -41.46
N ASN A 274 30.01 48.73 -41.17
CA ASN A 274 29.29 49.69 -42.01
C ASN A 274 29.94 51.08 -41.97
N GLU A 275 30.40 51.55 -40.82
CA GLU A 275 31.11 52.84 -40.69
C GLU A 275 32.42 52.84 -41.52
N ARG A 276 33.19 51.76 -41.44
CA ARG A 276 34.39 51.58 -42.26
C ARG A 276 34.05 51.46 -43.75
N ALA A 277 32.96 50.79 -44.11
CA ALA A 277 32.55 50.63 -45.50
C ALA A 277 32.18 51.98 -46.16
N ASP A 278 31.64 52.92 -45.37
CA ASP A 278 31.29 54.26 -45.81
C ASP A 278 32.48 55.25 -45.82
N THR A 279 33.62 54.86 -45.24
CA THR A 279 34.81 55.71 -45.12
C THR A 279 35.84 55.38 -46.21
N PRO A 280 36.14 56.31 -47.15
CA PRO A 280 37.13 56.06 -48.20
C PRO A 280 38.51 55.71 -47.64
N GLY A 281 39.02 54.53 -47.99
CA GLY A 281 40.35 54.05 -47.59
C GLY A 281 40.42 53.40 -46.21
N ALA A 282 39.29 53.11 -45.55
CA ALA A 282 39.28 52.42 -44.26
C ALA A 282 39.52 50.89 -44.36
N PHE A 283 39.42 50.31 -45.56
CA PHE A 283 39.83 48.93 -45.86
C PHE A 283 41.11 48.92 -46.70
N ASP A 284 42.04 48.04 -46.34
CA ASP A 284 43.33 47.92 -47.02
C ASP A 284 43.20 47.21 -48.39
N SER A 285 42.17 46.38 -48.55
CA SER A 285 41.91 45.64 -49.79
C SER A 285 40.45 45.19 -49.92
N GLU A 286 40.04 44.85 -51.15
CA GLU A 286 38.75 44.21 -51.44
C GLU A 286 38.65 42.81 -50.80
N GLU A 287 39.79 42.11 -50.67
CA GLU A 287 39.86 40.80 -50.02
C GLU A 287 39.55 40.90 -48.51
N GLN A 288 40.09 41.91 -47.83
CA GLN A 288 39.77 42.18 -46.42
C GLN A 288 38.28 42.47 -46.24
N PHE A 289 37.71 43.36 -47.07
CA PHE A 289 36.28 43.68 -47.03
C PHE A 289 35.41 42.43 -47.21
N ALA A 290 35.74 41.59 -48.20
CA ALA A 290 34.99 40.37 -48.48
C ALA A 290 35.09 39.35 -47.34
N ALA A 291 36.27 39.21 -46.71
CA ALA A 291 36.49 38.30 -45.59
C ALA A 291 35.70 38.72 -44.34
N GLU A 292 35.77 40.00 -43.95
CA GLU A 292 35.03 40.50 -42.79
C GLU A 292 33.52 40.46 -43.01
N ARG A 293 33.04 40.77 -44.23
CA ARG A 293 31.62 40.61 -44.59
C ARG A 293 31.16 39.15 -44.47
N ALA A 294 32.01 38.20 -44.89
CA ALA A 294 31.70 36.79 -44.81
C ALA A 294 31.63 36.30 -43.35
N ASP A 295 32.50 36.80 -42.48
CA ASP A 295 32.47 36.50 -41.03
C ASP A 295 31.17 36.98 -40.37
N ILE A 296 30.75 38.23 -40.65
CA ILE A 296 29.48 38.77 -40.14
C ILE A 296 28.29 37.91 -40.59
N ILE A 297 28.24 37.50 -41.86
CA ILE A 297 27.16 36.65 -42.39
C ILE A 297 27.17 35.29 -41.69
N ALA A 298 28.34 34.66 -41.52
CA ALA A 298 28.45 33.38 -40.82
C ALA A 298 27.96 33.48 -39.37
N ARG A 299 28.26 34.59 -38.68
CA ARG A 299 27.78 34.85 -37.32
C ARG A 299 26.29 35.14 -37.25
N GLN A 300 25.70 35.79 -38.26
CA GLN A 300 24.25 35.94 -38.38
C GLN A 300 23.55 34.59 -38.53
N GLU A 301 24.08 33.70 -39.37
CA GLU A 301 23.57 32.34 -39.56
C GLU A 301 23.70 31.51 -38.26
N ALA A 302 24.83 31.63 -37.55
CA ALA A 302 25.03 30.97 -36.26
C ALA A 302 24.05 31.47 -35.18
N LEU A 303 23.81 32.79 -35.11
CA LEU A 303 22.86 33.38 -34.17
C LEU A 303 21.41 32.95 -34.47
N GLU A 304 21.05 32.82 -35.75
CA GLU A 304 19.76 32.28 -36.15
C GLU A 304 19.60 30.80 -35.73
N ALA A 305 20.64 29.98 -35.91
CA ALA A 305 20.63 28.60 -35.43
C ALA A 305 20.54 28.51 -33.90
N SER A 306 21.22 29.39 -33.16
CA SER A 306 21.13 29.51 -31.70
C SER A 306 19.71 29.87 -31.25
N ARG A 307 19.06 30.85 -31.90
CA ARG A 307 17.65 31.19 -31.66
C ARG A 307 16.73 29.98 -31.84
N ASP A 308 16.90 29.24 -32.93
CA ASP A 308 16.05 28.09 -33.23
C ASP A 308 16.27 26.94 -32.22
N ALA A 309 17.51 26.74 -31.75
CA ALA A 309 17.82 25.80 -30.68
C ALA A 309 17.18 26.21 -29.35
N LEU A 310 17.25 27.50 -28.97
CA LEU A 310 16.63 28.03 -27.76
C LEU A 310 15.10 27.86 -27.79
N ASN A 311 14.46 28.16 -28.93
CA ASN A 311 13.02 27.92 -29.10
C ASN A 311 12.67 26.43 -28.94
N ALA A 312 13.48 25.53 -29.51
CA ALA A 312 13.26 24.09 -29.35
C ALA A 312 13.44 23.62 -27.91
N ALA A 313 14.39 24.20 -27.16
CA ALA A 313 14.56 23.93 -25.73
C ALA A 313 13.36 24.39 -24.91
N VAL A 314 12.86 25.61 -25.17
CA VAL A 314 11.63 26.14 -24.53
C VAL A 314 10.40 25.29 -24.87
N ASP A 315 10.26 24.85 -26.12
CA ASP A 315 9.17 23.94 -26.52
C ASP A 315 9.25 22.60 -25.78
N ARG A 316 10.46 22.04 -25.60
CA ARG A 316 10.67 20.82 -24.82
C ARG A 316 10.34 21.04 -23.34
N TYR A 317 10.73 22.18 -22.76
CA TYR A 317 10.39 22.53 -21.37
C TYR A 317 8.87 22.58 -21.16
N ASN A 318 8.17 23.29 -22.04
CA ASN A 318 6.71 23.37 -21.99
C ASN A 318 6.03 22.00 -22.13
N ALA A 319 6.60 21.10 -22.95
CA ALA A 319 6.10 19.73 -23.07
C ALA A 319 6.30 18.93 -21.77
N LEU A 320 7.47 19.05 -21.11
CA LEU A 320 7.74 18.41 -19.83
C LEU A 320 6.83 18.95 -18.71
N VAL A 321 6.52 20.25 -18.70
CA VAL A 321 5.54 20.83 -17.76
C VAL A 321 4.16 20.21 -17.98
N ALA A 322 3.72 20.07 -19.24
CA ALA A 322 2.44 19.42 -19.54
C ALA A 322 2.43 17.94 -19.13
N ASP A 323 3.54 17.22 -19.30
CA ASP A 323 3.69 15.84 -18.85
C ASP A 323 3.64 15.74 -17.31
N LEU A 324 4.28 16.68 -16.59
CA LEU A 324 4.22 16.77 -15.13
C LEU A 324 2.81 17.07 -14.63
N GLU A 325 2.08 17.99 -15.27
CA GLU A 325 0.67 18.27 -14.94
C GLU A 325 -0.21 17.04 -15.15
N ALA A 326 -0.02 16.32 -16.25
CA ALA A 326 -0.75 15.09 -16.55
C ALA A 326 -0.44 13.99 -15.51
N LEU A 327 0.82 13.83 -15.14
CA LEU A 327 1.25 12.84 -14.16
C LEU A 327 0.76 13.16 -12.75
N ASN A 328 0.75 14.43 -12.37
CA ASN A 328 0.13 14.89 -11.13
C ASN A 328 -1.38 14.61 -11.08
N ALA A 329 -2.07 14.74 -12.22
CA ALA A 329 -3.49 14.40 -12.30
C ALA A 329 -3.73 12.89 -12.13
N GLU A 330 -2.90 12.05 -12.75
CA GLU A 330 -2.87 10.59 -12.59
C GLU A 330 -2.62 10.22 -11.11
N ALA A 331 -1.61 10.81 -10.48
CA ALA A 331 -1.28 10.64 -9.06
C ALA A 331 -2.47 11.01 -8.16
N ALA A 332 -3.11 12.15 -8.43
CA ALA A 332 -4.25 12.60 -7.65
C ALA A 332 -5.46 11.67 -7.82
N GLU A 333 -5.65 11.05 -8.99
CA GLU A 333 -6.69 10.05 -9.22
C GLU A 333 -6.43 8.76 -8.45
N LEU A 334 -5.21 8.21 -8.53
CA LEU A 334 -4.80 7.03 -7.78
C LEU A 334 -4.94 7.24 -6.27
N ASN A 335 -4.47 8.38 -5.76
CA ASN A 335 -4.58 8.72 -4.34
C ASN A 335 -6.05 8.83 -3.89
N ARG A 336 -6.94 9.44 -4.69
CA ARG A 336 -8.38 9.44 -4.38
C ARG A 336 -8.97 8.04 -4.38
N ALA A 337 -8.50 7.15 -5.25
CA ALA A 337 -8.94 5.76 -5.29
C ALA A 337 -8.54 4.98 -4.03
N ILE A 338 -7.55 5.46 -3.28
CA ILE A 338 -7.09 4.87 -2.01
C ILE A 338 -7.31 5.78 -0.78
N ASN A 339 -8.33 6.64 -0.83
CA ASN A 339 -8.72 7.48 0.31
C ASN A 339 -7.62 8.43 0.82
N ILE A 340 -6.70 8.86 -0.05
CA ILE A 340 -5.68 9.86 0.26
C ILE A 340 -6.05 11.20 -0.39
N SER A 341 -6.04 12.26 0.40
CA SER A 341 -6.10 13.65 -0.10
C SER A 341 -4.69 14.21 -0.25
N VAL A 342 -4.30 14.63 -1.47
CA VAL A 342 -2.95 15.10 -1.78
C VAL A 342 -2.94 16.55 -2.27
N THR A 343 -1.87 17.28 -1.94
CA THR A 343 -1.53 18.58 -2.53
C THR A 343 -0.62 18.34 -3.75
N PRO A 344 -0.95 18.85 -4.95
CA PRO A 344 -0.15 18.66 -6.16
C PRO A 344 1.29 19.19 -6.01
N GLN A 345 2.27 18.53 -6.66
CA GLN A 345 3.61 19.09 -6.81
C GLN A 345 3.63 20.11 -7.96
N GLU A 346 4.09 21.33 -7.68
CA GLU A 346 4.22 22.41 -8.66
C GLU A 346 5.64 22.43 -9.22
N ALA A 347 5.80 22.74 -10.50
CA ALA A 347 7.11 23.11 -11.03
C ALA A 347 7.58 24.39 -10.32
N GLU A 348 8.85 24.44 -9.90
CA GLU A 348 9.39 25.69 -9.34
C GLU A 348 9.25 26.81 -10.39
N PRO A 349 8.75 28.00 -10.00
CA PRO A 349 8.64 29.11 -10.93
C PRO A 349 10.04 29.55 -11.39
N ASP A 350 10.22 29.73 -12.69
CA ASP A 350 11.38 30.45 -13.24
C ASP A 350 11.37 31.87 -12.64
N ASP A 351 12.43 32.23 -11.90
CA ASP A 351 12.65 33.56 -11.29
C ASP A 351 13.25 34.58 -12.27
#